data_AF-A0A397DXD7-F1
#
_entry.id   AF-A0A397DXD7-F1
#
_cell.length_a   1.000
_cell.length_b   1.000
_cell.length_c   1.000
_cell.angle_alpha   90.00
_cell.angle_beta   90.00
_cell.angle_gamma   90.00
#
_symmetry.space_group_name_H-M   'P 1'
#
loop_
_entity.id
_entity.type
_entity.pdbx_description
1 polymer ?
#
loop_
_entity_poly.entity_id
_entity_poly.type
_entity_poly.pdbx_seq_one_letter_code
_entity_poly.pdbx_strand_id
1 'polypeptide(L)'
;AISFFNMYDLLKQLLLQKALQEHAVIFILDAFDAFVTGAKQLLVYNLLDWMQSKDVRVALVGISCNFNVLAQFEKRVKSRFSNIQVVVPRPPLKHILQATTTMMENVVNWPAHIPAPPDAFHEHWDTSLHRLLFDQTNWWWQYLYDLGKPTDVFVQLLHVAMTHLTPSAPCLDASHVDLAWNMLYPNHILHTLRGS
;
A
#
# COMPACT_ATOMS: atom_id res chain seq x y z
N ALA A 1 17.64 23.19 -19.33
CA ALA A 1 17.32 23.11 -17.89
C ALA A 1 16.41 24.27 -17.53
N ILE A 2 15.13 24.01 -17.25
CA ILE A 2 14.24 25.06 -16.70
C ILE A 2 14.81 25.41 -15.33
N SER A 3 15.21 26.67 -15.13
CA SER A 3 15.76 27.08 -13.84
C SER A 3 14.71 26.86 -12.74
N PHE A 4 15.13 26.45 -11.54
CA PHE A 4 14.25 26.28 -10.38
C PHE A 4 13.35 27.50 -10.12
N PHE A 5 13.86 28.69 -10.46
CA PHE A 5 13.15 29.96 -10.39
C PHE A 5 11.95 30.01 -11.35
N ASN A 6 12.13 29.61 -12.61
CA ASN A 6 11.04 29.58 -13.59
C ASN A 6 9.95 28.56 -13.23
N MET A 7 10.33 27.44 -12.61
CA MET A 7 9.37 26.43 -12.14
C MET A 7 8.57 26.93 -10.93
N TYR A 8 9.20 27.66 -10.01
CA TYR A 8 8.53 28.26 -8.86
C TYR A 8 7.48 29.31 -9.28
N ASP A 9 7.84 30.21 -10.19
CA ASP A 9 6.93 31.24 -10.68
C ASP A 9 5.75 30.63 -11.44
N LEU A 10 5.99 29.59 -12.24
CA LEU A 10 4.94 28.83 -12.90
C LEU A 10 3.97 28.22 -11.87
N LEU A 11 4.50 27.58 -10.83
CA LEU A 11 3.70 26.95 -9.79
C LEU A 11 2.86 27.98 -9.03
N LYS A 12 3.45 29.13 -8.72
CA LYS A 12 2.75 30.26 -8.10
C LYS A 12 1.62 30.79 -8.98
N GLN A 13 1.87 30.99 -10.28
CA GLN A 13 0.84 31.44 -11.23
C GLN A 13 -0.31 30.43 -11.34
N LEU A 14 0.01 29.13 -11.42
CA LEU A 14 -1.00 28.07 -11.45
C LEU A 14 -1.85 28.06 -10.18
N LEU A 15 -1.25 28.21 -9.00
CA LEU A 15 -1.96 28.26 -7.73
C LEU A 15 -2.88 29.48 -7.64
N LEU A 16 -2.42 30.66 -8.06
CA LEU A 16 -3.24 31.87 -8.10
C LEU A 16 -4.41 31.72 -9.09
N GLN A 17 -4.18 31.12 -10.26
CA GLN A 17 -5.25 30.86 -11.22
C GLN A 17 -6.30 29.89 -10.65
N LYS A 18 -5.87 28.85 -9.93
CA LYS A 18 -6.80 27.91 -9.26
C LYS A 18 -7.56 28.56 -8.11
N ALA A 19 -6.91 29.45 -7.36
CA ALA A 19 -7.55 30.25 -6.32
C ALA A 19 -8.65 31.16 -6.88
N LEU A 20 -8.42 31.83 -8.02
CA LEU A 20 -9.44 32.64 -8.69
C LEU A 20 -10.67 31.83 -9.13
N GLN A 21 -10.49 30.53 -9.34
CA GLN A 21 -11.57 29.59 -9.65
C GLN A 21 -12.17 28.94 -8.39
N GLU A 22 -11.78 29.40 -7.20
CA GLU A 22 -12.17 28.86 -5.89
C GLU A 22 -11.82 27.37 -5.66
N HIS A 23 -10.91 26.82 -6.47
CA HIS A 23 -10.48 25.43 -6.37
C HIS A 23 -9.46 25.24 -5.24
N ALA A 24 -9.58 24.11 -4.53
CA ALA A 24 -8.56 23.64 -3.61
C ALA A 24 -7.49 22.82 -4.35
N VAL A 25 -6.22 22.97 -3.96
CA VAL A 25 -5.09 22.21 -4.51
C VAL A 25 -4.45 21.38 -3.42
N ILE A 26 -4.34 20.07 -3.65
CA ILE A 26 -3.70 19.13 -2.72
C ILE A 26 -2.38 18.66 -3.34
N PHE A 27 -1.28 18.93 -2.64
CA PHE A 27 0.03 18.41 -2.97
C PHE A 27 0.26 17.09 -2.24
N ILE A 28 0.58 16.03 -2.97
CA ILE A 28 0.95 14.72 -2.41
C ILE A 28 2.43 14.51 -2.72
N LEU A 29 3.25 14.42 -1.67
CA LEU A 29 4.68 14.15 -1.77
C LEU A 29 4.95 12.74 -1.27
N ASP A 30 5.12 11.81 -2.19
CA ASP A 30 5.58 10.45 -1.88
C ASP A 30 7.09 10.43 -1.62
N ALA A 31 7.57 9.47 -0.82
CA ALA A 31 8.94 9.41 -0.34
C ALA A 31 9.42 10.75 0.27
N PHE A 32 8.59 11.31 1.15
CA PHE A 32 8.74 12.67 1.68
C PHE A 32 10.11 12.96 2.33
N ASP A 33 10.78 11.94 2.87
CA ASP A 33 12.15 11.98 3.39
C ASP A 33 13.15 12.63 2.43
N ALA A 34 13.03 12.33 1.13
CA ALA A 34 13.92 12.85 0.11
C ALA A 34 13.87 14.39 0.01
N PHE A 35 12.71 14.98 0.30
CA PHE A 35 12.50 16.43 0.24
C PHE A 35 13.00 17.17 1.48
N VAL A 36 13.24 16.44 2.58
CA VAL A 36 13.68 17.02 3.85
C VAL A 36 15.13 16.66 4.21
N THR A 37 15.72 15.67 3.55
CA THR A 37 17.13 15.29 3.75
C THR A 37 18.10 16.25 3.02
N GLY A 38 17.65 16.89 1.94
CA GLY A 38 18.48 17.78 1.12
C GLY A 38 18.70 19.19 1.70
N ALA A 39 19.75 19.88 1.23
CA ALA A 39 20.07 21.24 1.67
C ALA A 39 18.93 22.22 1.37
N LYS A 40 18.59 23.06 2.37
CA LYS A 40 17.65 24.19 2.30
C LYS A 40 16.16 23.87 2.23
N GLN A 41 15.74 22.61 2.09
CA GLN A 41 14.33 22.17 2.13
C GLN A 41 13.35 23.10 1.38
N LEU A 42 13.78 23.65 0.24
CA LEU A 42 13.15 24.83 -0.37
C LEU A 42 11.73 24.56 -0.84
N LEU A 43 11.47 23.40 -1.45
CA LEU A 43 10.14 23.01 -1.91
C LEU A 43 9.16 22.94 -0.73
N VAL A 44 9.53 22.19 0.32
CA VAL A 44 8.68 22.01 1.51
C VAL A 44 8.43 23.33 2.22
N TYR A 45 9.48 24.14 2.38
CA TYR A 45 9.36 25.48 2.95
C TYR A 45 8.38 26.35 2.16
N ASN A 46 8.52 26.40 0.83
CA ASN A 46 7.68 27.23 -0.03
C ASN A 46 6.22 26.79 -0.03
N LEU A 47 5.96 25.48 -0.10
CA LEU A 47 4.59 24.95 -0.05
C LEU A 47 3.92 25.27 1.29
N LEU A 48 4.64 25.09 2.41
CA LEU A 48 4.12 25.43 3.75
C LEU A 48 3.91 26.93 3.93
N ASP A 49 4.78 27.78 3.37
CA ASP A 49 4.61 29.23 3.39
C ASP A 49 3.35 29.65 2.60
N TRP A 50 3.11 29.04 1.44
CA TRP A 50 1.89 29.29 0.66
C TRP A 50 0.61 28.82 1.34
N MET A 51 0.64 27.72 2.11
CA MET A 51 -0.50 27.30 2.92
C MET A 51 -0.91 28.33 3.98
N GLN A 52 0.00 29.25 4.36
CA GLN A 52 -0.33 30.35 5.27
C GLN A 52 -0.96 31.56 4.56
N SER A 53 -0.93 31.61 3.23
CA SER A 53 -1.60 32.64 2.45
C SER A 53 -3.11 32.45 2.48
N LYS A 54 -3.86 33.52 2.75
CA LYS A 54 -5.34 33.50 2.75
C LYS A 54 -5.92 33.38 1.34
N ASP A 55 -5.13 33.68 0.32
CA ASP A 55 -5.59 33.79 -1.06
C ASP A 55 -5.66 32.42 -1.76
N VAL A 56 -5.10 31.35 -1.19
CA VAL A 56 -5.05 30.03 -1.85
C VAL A 56 -5.47 28.92 -0.88
N ARG A 57 -6.40 28.07 -1.32
CA ARG A 57 -6.81 26.86 -0.58
C ARG A 57 -5.85 25.72 -0.91
N VAL A 58 -4.78 25.57 -0.14
CA VAL A 58 -3.74 24.54 -0.35
C VAL A 58 -3.69 23.54 0.80
N ALA A 59 -3.53 22.26 0.48
CA ALA A 59 -3.17 21.22 1.43
C ALA A 59 -1.88 20.50 0.99
N LEU A 60 -1.07 20.07 1.94
CA LEU A 60 0.14 19.28 1.71
C LEU A 60 0.05 17.97 2.49
N VAL A 61 0.20 16.85 1.78
CA VAL A 61 0.26 15.49 2.31
C VAL A 61 1.64 14.92 1.99
N GLY A 62 2.47 14.77 3.03
CA GLY A 62 3.76 14.07 2.92
C GLY A 62 3.62 12.62 3.36
N ILE A 63 4.02 11.68 2.51
CA ILE A 63 4.00 10.24 2.79
C ILE A 63 5.44 9.77 3.02
N SER A 64 5.70 9.12 4.14
CA SER A 64 7.02 8.64 4.53
C SER A 64 6.93 7.36 5.35
N CYS A 65 7.93 6.48 5.20
CA CYS A 65 8.11 5.30 6.06
C CYS A 65 8.95 5.60 7.31
N ASN A 66 9.50 6.80 7.42
CA ASN A 66 10.36 7.21 8.53
C ASN A 66 9.52 7.93 9.60
N PHE A 67 9.33 7.26 10.73
CA PHE A 67 8.60 7.81 11.87
C PHE A 67 9.19 9.12 12.41
N ASN A 68 10.49 9.35 12.17
CA ASN A 68 11.22 10.51 12.67
C ASN A 68 11.46 11.59 11.60
N VAL A 69 10.70 11.58 10.49
CA VAL A 69 10.86 12.54 9.38
C VAL A 69 10.75 14.00 9.85
N LEU A 70 9.90 14.27 10.85
CA LEU A 70 9.75 15.63 11.40
C LEU A 70 11.01 16.14 12.10
N ALA A 71 11.85 15.27 12.66
CA ALA A 71 13.10 15.70 13.29
C ALA A 71 14.07 16.30 12.28
N GLN A 72 14.00 15.84 11.01
CA GLN A 72 14.84 16.31 9.92
C GLN A 72 14.48 17.73 9.45
N PHE A 73 13.31 18.26 9.82
CA PHE A 73 12.93 19.60 9.41
C PHE A 73 13.86 20.67 10.00
N GLU A 74 14.27 21.61 9.15
CA GLU A 74 14.94 22.83 9.59
C GLU A 74 13.99 23.68 10.46
N LYS A 75 14.55 24.50 11.36
CA LYS A 75 13.77 25.34 12.29
C LYS A 75 12.70 26.19 11.59
N ARG A 76 13.01 26.74 10.40
CA ARG A 76 12.10 27.55 9.59
C ARG A 76 10.94 26.78 8.94
N VAL A 77 11.14 25.48 8.70
CA VAL A 77 10.11 24.56 8.17
C VAL A 77 9.23 24.08 9.32
N LYS A 78 9.83 23.66 10.44
CA LYS A 78 9.10 23.29 11.67
C LYS A 78 8.13 24.38 12.13
N SER A 79 8.57 25.64 12.09
CA SER A 79 7.73 26.78 12.50
C SER A 79 6.48 26.99 11.63
N ARG A 80 6.45 26.46 10.39
CA ARG A 80 5.32 26.62 9.47
C ARG A 80 4.45 25.37 9.38
N PHE A 81 4.88 24.27 9.98
CA PHE A 81 4.16 23.01 9.99
C PHE A 81 3.07 23.01 11.07
N SER A 82 1.88 22.51 10.74
CA SER A 82 0.72 22.45 11.64
C SER A 82 0.83 21.36 12.73
N ASN A 83 1.95 20.64 12.80
CA ASN A 83 2.22 19.54 13.73
C ASN A 83 1.27 18.33 13.63
N ILE A 84 0.55 18.18 12.51
CA ILE A 84 -0.30 17.01 12.29
C ILE A 84 0.54 15.90 11.67
N GLN A 85 0.81 14.85 12.45
CA GLN A 85 1.40 13.61 11.97
C GLN A 85 0.40 12.47 12.18
N VAL A 86 0.02 11.81 11.09
CA VAL A 86 -0.79 10.59 11.14
C VAL A 86 0.16 9.42 11.03
N VAL A 87 0.25 8.63 12.10
CA VAL A 87 1.02 7.39 12.11
C VAL A 87 0.10 6.25 11.70
N VAL A 88 0.47 5.55 10.62
CA VAL A 88 -0.23 4.36 10.15
C VAL A 88 0.53 3.13 10.67
N PRO A 89 0.10 2.52 11.79
CA PRO A 89 0.75 1.31 12.28
C PRO A 89 0.46 0.15 11.34
N ARG A 90 1.33 -0.87 11.38
CA ARG A 90 1.06 -2.12 10.70
C ARG A 90 -0.22 -2.76 11.29
N PRO A 91 -1.21 -3.14 10.47
CA PRO A 91 -2.41 -3.79 10.97
C PRO A 91 -2.08 -5.15 11.62
N PRO A 92 -2.82 -5.59 12.65
CA PRO A 92 -2.69 -6.93 13.19
C PRO A 92 -2.91 -7.99 12.10
N LEU A 93 -2.22 -9.14 12.21
CA LEU A 93 -2.34 -10.24 11.24
C LEU A 93 -3.79 -10.63 10.97
N LYS A 94 -4.62 -10.75 12.01
CA LYS A 94 -6.04 -11.09 11.86
C LYS A 94 -6.77 -10.12 10.92
N HIS A 95 -6.49 -8.81 11.01
CA HIS A 95 -7.11 -7.81 10.13
C HIS A 95 -6.58 -7.92 8.69
N ILE A 96 -5.30 -8.25 8.51
CA ILE A 96 -4.72 -8.51 7.18
C ILE A 96 -5.42 -9.70 6.52
N LEU A 97 -5.58 -10.80 7.25
CA LEU A 97 -6.23 -12.01 6.74
C LEU A 97 -7.70 -11.76 6.42
N GLN A 98 -8.44 -11.09 7.33
CA GLN A 98 -9.84 -10.69 7.08
C GLN A 98 -9.98 -9.80 5.85
N ALA A 99 -9.14 -8.77 5.71
CA ALA A 99 -9.17 -7.90 4.55
C ALA A 99 -8.89 -8.68 3.26
N THR A 100 -8.00 -9.67 3.32
CA THR A 100 -7.69 -10.50 2.15
C THR A 100 -8.87 -11.40 1.76
N THR A 101 -9.54 -12.02 2.75
CA THR A 101 -10.80 -12.75 2.53
C THR A 101 -11.85 -11.87 1.88
N THR A 102 -12.11 -10.70 2.44
CA THR A 102 -13.08 -9.74 1.91
C THR A 102 -12.72 -9.25 0.51
N MET A 103 -11.43 -9.07 0.19
CA MET A 103 -10.99 -8.74 -1.17
C MET A 103 -11.28 -9.87 -2.16
N MET A 104 -11.17 -11.13 -1.76
CA MET A 104 -11.48 -12.28 -2.61
C MET A 104 -12.99 -12.46 -2.81
N GLU A 105 -13.77 -12.28 -1.75
CA GLU A 105 -15.24 -12.36 -1.78
C GLU A 105 -15.89 -11.21 -2.55
N ASN A 106 -15.29 -10.01 -2.55
CA ASN A 106 -15.85 -8.84 -3.23
C ASN A 106 -15.59 -8.80 -4.76
N VAL A 107 -14.95 -9.82 -5.35
CA VAL A 107 -14.79 -9.94 -6.81
C VAL A 107 -16.09 -10.42 -7.50
N VAL A 108 -17.18 -10.58 -6.74
CA VAL A 108 -18.44 -11.20 -7.20
C VAL A 108 -19.30 -10.22 -8.00
N ASN A 109 -18.94 -10.02 -9.26
CA ASN A 109 -19.93 -10.09 -10.32
C ASN A 109 -19.82 -11.48 -10.93
N TRP A 110 -20.52 -12.46 -10.34
CA TRP A 110 -20.56 -13.79 -10.94
C TRP A 110 -21.05 -13.62 -12.38
N PRO A 111 -20.33 -14.15 -13.39
CA PRO A 111 -20.69 -13.87 -14.76
C PRO A 111 -22.10 -14.38 -15.03
N ALA A 112 -22.99 -13.49 -15.51
CA ALA A 112 -24.42 -13.81 -15.68
C ALA A 112 -24.68 -15.01 -16.62
N HIS A 113 -23.69 -15.41 -17.42
CA HIS A 113 -23.76 -16.54 -18.34
C HIS A 113 -23.30 -17.88 -17.73
N ILE A 114 -22.79 -17.88 -16.49
CA ILE A 114 -22.34 -19.09 -15.80
C ILE A 114 -23.32 -19.36 -14.66
N PRO A 115 -23.86 -20.58 -14.52
CA PRO A 115 -24.68 -20.92 -13.36
C PRO A 115 -23.88 -20.71 -12.07
N ALA A 116 -24.50 -20.10 -11.06
CA ALA A 116 -23.88 -19.99 -9.75
C ALA A 116 -23.58 -21.39 -9.17
N PRO A 117 -22.50 -21.55 -8.39
CA PRO A 117 -22.24 -22.79 -7.69
C PRO A 117 -23.39 -23.14 -6.74
N PRO A 118 -23.61 -24.43 -6.44
CA PRO A 118 -24.54 -24.83 -5.39
C PRO A 118 -24.13 -24.26 -4.03
N ASP A 119 -25.10 -23.98 -3.16
CA ASP A 119 -24.84 -23.47 -1.80
C ASP A 119 -23.88 -24.37 -1.01
N ALA A 120 -23.99 -25.70 -1.18
CA ALA A 120 -23.07 -26.65 -0.55
C ALA A 120 -21.59 -26.46 -0.98
N PHE A 121 -21.34 -25.99 -2.21
CA PHE A 121 -19.99 -25.65 -2.65
C PHE A 121 -19.52 -24.36 -1.98
N HIS A 122 -20.37 -23.35 -1.88
CA HIS A 122 -20.05 -22.10 -1.19
C HIS A 122 -19.70 -22.34 0.28
N GLU A 123 -20.51 -23.12 1.01
CA GLU A 123 -20.22 -23.48 2.40
C GLU A 123 -18.88 -24.24 2.53
N HIS A 124 -18.61 -25.16 1.61
CA HIS A 124 -17.37 -25.93 1.61
C HIS A 124 -16.14 -25.05 1.31
N TRP A 125 -16.26 -24.14 0.34
CA TRP A 125 -15.23 -23.15 0.02
C TRP A 125 -14.94 -22.24 1.21
N ASP A 126 -15.98 -21.65 1.79
CA ASP A 126 -15.85 -20.73 2.94
C ASP A 126 -15.22 -21.43 4.13
N THR A 127 -15.62 -22.67 4.40
CA THR A 127 -15.03 -23.48 5.47
C THR A 127 -13.55 -23.77 5.22
N SER A 128 -13.18 -24.12 3.97
CA SER A 128 -11.78 -24.38 3.64
C SER A 128 -10.92 -23.13 3.74
N LEU A 129 -11.43 -21.99 3.25
CA LEU A 129 -10.75 -20.69 3.32
C LEU A 129 -10.60 -20.23 4.77
N HIS A 130 -11.65 -20.32 5.58
CA HIS A 130 -11.59 -19.96 6.99
C HIS A 130 -10.57 -20.82 7.74
N ARG A 131 -10.56 -22.13 7.48
CA ARG A 131 -9.56 -23.03 8.07
C ARG A 131 -8.15 -22.64 7.64
N LEU A 132 -7.91 -22.41 6.35
CA LEU A 132 -6.59 -22.02 5.84
C LEU A 132 -6.07 -20.72 6.47
N LEU A 133 -6.93 -19.72 6.64
CA LEU A 133 -6.50 -18.39 7.09
C LEU A 133 -6.48 -18.26 8.62
N PHE A 134 -7.45 -18.83 9.32
CA PHE A 134 -7.66 -18.53 10.75
C PHE A 134 -7.43 -19.71 11.69
N ASP A 135 -7.21 -20.93 11.17
CA ASP A 135 -6.85 -22.05 12.05
C ASP A 135 -5.44 -21.85 12.64
N GLN A 136 -5.31 -22.14 13.93
CA GLN A 136 -4.07 -21.96 14.69
C GLN A 136 -2.94 -22.89 14.23
N THR A 137 -3.31 -23.97 13.51
CA THR A 137 -2.35 -24.91 12.93
C THR A 137 -1.54 -24.31 11.78
N ASN A 138 -2.02 -23.23 11.15
CA ASN A 138 -1.36 -22.58 10.02
C ASN A 138 -0.32 -21.56 10.47
N TRP A 139 0.87 -22.08 10.82
CA TRP A 139 2.02 -21.28 11.25
C TRP A 139 2.53 -20.29 10.19
N TRP A 140 2.27 -20.54 8.90
CA TRP A 140 2.76 -19.76 7.77
C TRP A 140 2.43 -18.27 7.87
N TRP A 141 1.17 -17.94 8.16
CA TRP A 141 0.71 -16.55 8.21
C TRP A 141 1.39 -15.76 9.32
N GLN A 142 1.53 -16.40 10.48
CA GLN A 142 2.24 -15.82 11.62
C GLN A 142 3.72 -15.65 11.30
N TYR A 143 4.36 -16.64 10.68
CA TYR A 143 5.75 -16.55 10.26
C TYR A 143 6.01 -15.40 9.27
N LEU A 144 5.20 -15.28 8.21
CA LEU A 144 5.31 -14.17 7.25
C LEU A 144 5.05 -12.81 7.92
N TYR A 145 4.12 -12.78 8.87
CA TYR A 145 3.87 -11.59 9.66
C TYR A 145 5.10 -11.21 10.48
N ASP A 146 5.69 -12.14 11.23
CA ASP A 146 6.85 -11.88 12.09
C ASP A 146 8.11 -11.50 11.30
N LEU A 147 8.24 -12.00 10.06
CA LEU A 147 9.27 -11.55 9.11
C LEU A 147 9.08 -10.11 8.59
N GLY A 148 7.99 -9.43 8.96
CA GLY A 148 7.71 -8.07 8.51
C GLY A 148 7.23 -7.97 7.07
N LYS A 149 6.72 -9.07 6.47
CA LYS A 149 6.24 -9.03 5.08
C LYS A 149 5.09 -8.01 4.93
N PRO A 150 5.08 -7.20 3.85
CA PRO A 150 4.01 -6.25 3.61
C PRO A 150 2.69 -6.96 3.28
N THR A 151 1.58 -6.25 3.47
CA THR A 151 0.21 -6.80 3.34
C THR A 151 -0.09 -7.34 1.95
N ASP A 152 0.48 -6.75 0.92
CA ASP A 152 0.36 -7.19 -0.48
C ASP A 152 0.88 -8.62 -0.70
N VAL A 153 1.90 -9.08 0.05
CA VAL A 153 2.41 -10.45 -0.03
C VAL A 153 1.33 -11.48 0.32
N PHE A 154 0.50 -11.19 1.33
CA PHE A 154 -0.59 -12.08 1.74
C PHE A 154 -1.66 -12.20 0.64
N VAL A 155 -2.01 -11.06 0.04
CA VAL A 155 -2.95 -10.98 -1.09
C VAL A 155 -2.38 -11.70 -2.32
N GLN A 156 -1.11 -11.47 -2.65
CA GLN A 156 -0.43 -12.10 -3.79
C GLN A 156 -0.35 -13.62 -3.62
N LEU A 157 0.00 -14.11 -2.43
CA LEU A 157 0.06 -15.55 -2.17
C LEU A 157 -1.28 -16.22 -2.40
N LEU A 158 -2.36 -15.65 -1.84
CA LEU A 158 -3.69 -16.21 -2.02
C LEU A 158 -4.19 -16.05 -3.46
N HIS A 159 -3.88 -14.95 -4.13
CA HIS A 159 -4.20 -14.75 -5.53
C HIS A 159 -3.54 -15.80 -6.43
N VAL A 160 -2.23 -16.03 -6.28
CA VAL A 160 -1.50 -17.06 -7.04
C VAL A 160 -1.97 -18.47 -6.64
N ALA A 161 -2.23 -18.73 -5.36
CA ALA A 161 -2.78 -20.01 -4.93
C ALA A 161 -4.12 -20.31 -5.63
N MET A 162 -4.98 -19.30 -5.81
CA MET A 162 -6.24 -19.44 -6.55
C MET A 162 -6.05 -19.76 -8.03
N THR A 163 -5.00 -19.26 -8.68
CA THR A 163 -4.77 -19.56 -10.11
C THR A 163 -4.36 -21.01 -10.36
N HIS A 164 -4.03 -21.75 -9.30
CA HIS A 164 -3.65 -23.16 -9.36
C HIS A 164 -4.73 -24.14 -8.91
N LEU A 165 -5.95 -23.67 -8.66
CA LEU A 165 -7.08 -24.54 -8.39
C LEU A 165 -7.38 -25.43 -9.60
N THR A 166 -7.74 -26.68 -9.33
CA THR A 166 -8.07 -27.68 -10.36
C THR A 166 -9.47 -28.24 -10.14
N PRO A 167 -10.12 -28.81 -11.16
CA PRO A 167 -11.42 -29.48 -10.97
C PRO A 167 -11.38 -30.61 -9.93
N SER A 168 -10.22 -31.24 -9.74
CA SER A 168 -9.98 -32.30 -8.73
C SER A 168 -9.72 -31.77 -7.32
N ALA A 169 -9.28 -30.51 -7.19
CA ALA A 169 -9.00 -29.85 -5.92
C ALA A 169 -9.50 -28.39 -6.01
N PRO A 170 -10.82 -28.17 -5.87
CA PRO A 170 -11.43 -26.86 -6.13
C PRO A 170 -11.33 -25.89 -4.94
N CYS A 171 -10.85 -26.35 -3.79
CA CYS A 171 -10.72 -25.56 -2.56
C CYS A 171 -9.26 -25.27 -2.23
N LEU A 172 -9.00 -24.07 -1.71
CA LEU A 172 -7.67 -23.69 -1.23
C LEU A 172 -7.26 -24.50 0.00
N ASP A 173 -6.00 -24.93 0.01
CA ASP A 173 -5.35 -25.57 1.14
C ASP A 173 -3.88 -25.11 1.24
N ALA A 174 -3.15 -25.63 2.23
CA ALA A 174 -1.75 -25.27 2.47
C ALA A 174 -0.83 -25.59 1.28
N SER A 175 -1.11 -26.66 0.53
CA SER A 175 -0.27 -27.06 -0.61
C SER A 175 -0.30 -26.03 -1.75
N HIS A 176 -1.45 -25.36 -1.94
CA HIS A 176 -1.58 -24.27 -2.91
C HIS A 176 -0.78 -23.03 -2.47
N VAL A 177 -0.73 -22.74 -1.16
CA VAL A 177 0.07 -21.64 -0.61
C VAL A 177 1.57 -21.93 -0.72
N ASP A 178 1.99 -23.15 -0.42
CA ASP A 178 3.37 -23.60 -0.59
C ASP A 178 3.81 -23.50 -2.06
N LEU A 179 2.94 -23.92 -2.99
CA LEU A 179 3.19 -23.79 -4.42
C LEU A 179 3.34 -22.31 -4.83
N ALA A 180 2.39 -21.46 -4.42
CA ALA A 180 2.40 -20.04 -4.70
C ALA A 180 3.67 -19.35 -4.18
N TRP A 181 4.11 -19.70 -2.98
CA TRP A 181 5.35 -19.17 -2.41
C TRP A 181 6.57 -19.54 -3.24
N ASN A 182 6.70 -20.82 -3.64
CA ASN A 182 7.82 -21.28 -4.45
C ASN A 182 7.86 -20.59 -5.82
N MET A 183 6.72 -20.19 -6.37
CA MET A 183 6.63 -19.45 -7.63
C MET A 183 6.96 -17.97 -7.47
N LEU A 184 6.47 -17.33 -6.41
CA LEU A 184 6.70 -15.89 -6.17
C LEU A 184 8.10 -15.60 -5.64
N TYR A 185 8.66 -16.50 -4.84
CA TYR A 185 9.96 -16.35 -4.17
C TYR A 185 10.83 -17.59 -4.42
N PRO A 186 11.23 -17.85 -5.68
CA PRO A 186 12.06 -19.00 -5.99
C PRO A 186 13.41 -18.89 -5.26
N ASN A 187 13.88 -19.99 -4.69
CA ASN A 187 15.20 -20.08 -4.07
C ASN A 187 16.28 -19.96 -5.14
N HIS A 188 16.72 -18.73 -5.45
CA HIS A 188 17.72 -18.46 -6.48
C HIS A 188 19.04 -19.24 -6.27
N ILE A 189 19.40 -19.54 -5.02
CA ILE A 189 20.61 -20.32 -4.66
C ILE A 189 20.51 -21.78 -5.16
N LEU A 190 19.33 -22.40 -5.13
CA LEU A 190 19.16 -23.79 -5.56
C LEU A 190 19.17 -23.94 -7.09
N HIS A 191 18.76 -22.90 -7.83
CA HIS A 191 18.87 -22.88 -9.29
C HIS A 191 20.31 -22.75 -9.75
N THR A 192 21.13 -21.95 -9.05
CA THR A 192 22.56 -21.82 -9.36
C THR A 192 23.34 -23.10 -9.05
N LEU A 193 22.96 -23.86 -8.02
CA LEU A 193 23.60 -25.14 -7.66
C LEU A 193 23.18 -26.33 -8.53
N ARG A 194 22.05 -26.23 -9.26
CA ARG A 194 21.61 -27.25 -10.22
C ARG A 194 22.06 -26.96 -11.66
N GLY A 195 22.76 -25.86 -11.87
CA GLY A 195 23.26 -25.38 -13.16
C GLY A 195 24.79 -25.40 -13.29
N SER A 196 25.48 -26.28 -12.55
CA SER A 196 26.92 -26.58 -12.72
C SER A 196 27.14 -28.07 -12.93
#